data_AF-A0AA95H7A9-F1
#
_entry.id   AF-A0AA95H7A9-F1
#
_cell.length_a   1.000
_cell.length_b   1.000
_cell.length_c   1.000
_cell.angle_alpha   90.00
_cell.angle_beta   90.00
_cell.angle_gamma   90.00
#
_symmetry.space_group_name_H-M   'P 1'
#
loop_
_entity.id
_entity.type
_entity.pdbx_description
1 polymer ?
#
loop_
_entity_poly.entity_id
_entity_poly.type
_entity_poly.pdbx_seq_one_letter_code
_entity_poly.pdbx_strand_id
1 'polypeptide(L)'
;MKHKILVDLKPAFDGYAGIPQESRLLFACLNELDNIEIEGLLQHGNLYLKPGLKPNIKLTPAKKINKLSRIVISSTPTIQSYFEKIFEKLKNKLKIYPLRLKAIFNIKLSLGTFEPNYFHDFIWRTFFSKTLGHNYKGTVTQSNYRVLQPSRQALHFTGLANRYLGLAPIYPKLNTSGVRFLLAQTPFPARVSQGTTLIVRYHDAVPVLMPHTISDNKFHQTSHFYALQDNVRSGAWFACISEATRRDLLTLFPEIEPRTTVIYNIVSEEFFETDSTKERVLQIISDRLGKIEFKKKGKENNQSIPVNLKALAFENIHSFQYIVAVGTIEPRKNYPFLLDVFEELKATNHPQLKLVIVGSLGWGYAPIIEKFTPLAARGDLFFLSDVPTNELRILYQHAAATLCPSVGEGFGYPGIEAMRCGGLVIASDIPVHREIYGDASVYFDPYNIQQATHIIDQTLTTKNDGEQLCNLLRNKGRCVSGNFLKESVLIQWQTFFEKIAKTTK
;
A
#
# COMPACT_ATOMS: atom_id res chain seq x y z
N MET A 1 10.23 31.36 0.31
CA MET A 1 9.17 30.94 1.26
C MET A 1 9.02 29.45 1.17
N LYS A 2 9.00 28.71 2.29
CA LYS A 2 8.78 27.26 2.28
C LYS A 2 7.35 26.94 1.83
N HIS A 3 7.17 25.88 1.05
CA HIS A 3 5.86 25.36 0.70
C HIS A 3 5.31 24.53 1.85
N LYS A 4 4.21 24.97 2.45
CA LYS A 4 3.50 24.18 3.47
C LYS A 4 2.67 23.07 2.80
N ILE A 5 3.00 21.82 3.09
CA ILE A 5 2.36 20.64 2.50
C ILE A 5 1.66 19.84 3.60
N LEU A 6 0.37 19.57 3.40
CA LEU A 6 -0.41 18.70 4.27
C LEU A 6 -0.58 17.33 3.61
N VAL A 7 0.02 16.28 4.18
CA VAL A 7 -0.01 14.93 3.62
C VAL A 7 -1.09 14.09 4.30
N ASP A 8 -1.94 13.44 3.52
CA ASP A 8 -2.92 12.47 4.00
C ASP A 8 -2.24 11.21 4.56
N LEU A 9 -2.31 11.03 5.88
CA LEU A 9 -1.71 9.88 6.57
C LEU A 9 -2.71 8.75 6.83
N LYS A 10 -3.95 8.83 6.33
CA LYS A 10 -4.90 7.72 6.49
C LYS A 10 -4.32 6.38 5.99
N PRO A 11 -3.67 6.27 4.81
CA PRO A 11 -3.16 4.98 4.38
C PRO A 11 -2.00 4.48 5.25
N ALA A 12 -1.18 5.38 5.82
CA ALA A 12 -0.11 5.01 6.73
C ALA A 12 -0.62 4.38 8.04
N PHE A 13 -1.91 4.52 8.36
CA PHE A 13 -2.54 3.83 9.49
C PHE A 13 -2.67 2.32 9.25
N ASP A 14 -2.92 1.92 8.00
CA ASP A 14 -3.19 0.54 7.59
C ASP A 14 -1.91 -0.17 7.11
N GLY A 15 -1.90 -1.50 7.05
CA GLY A 15 -0.93 -2.34 6.29
C GLY A 15 0.58 -2.14 6.55
N TYR A 16 1.39 -3.01 5.94
CA TYR A 16 2.86 -2.95 6.00
C TYR A 16 3.48 -2.48 4.69
N ALA A 17 2.99 -2.95 3.55
CA ALA A 17 3.56 -2.75 2.23
C ALA A 17 2.60 -2.02 1.26
N GLY A 18 3.11 -1.55 0.12
CA GLY A 18 2.33 -0.89 -0.93
C GLY A 18 1.98 0.56 -0.60
N ILE A 19 0.72 0.99 -0.80
CA ILE A 19 0.29 2.37 -0.55
C ILE A 19 0.62 2.85 0.88
N PRO A 20 0.41 2.05 1.95
CA PRO A 20 0.87 2.41 3.28
C PRO A 20 2.38 2.66 3.43
N GLN A 21 3.21 1.80 2.83
CA GLN A 21 4.68 1.93 2.83
C GLN A 21 5.09 3.21 2.12
N GLU A 22 4.56 3.43 0.92
CA GLU A 22 4.79 4.67 0.15
C GLU A 22 4.40 5.91 0.95
N SER A 23 3.24 5.87 1.63
CA SER A 23 2.76 7.01 2.42
C SER A 23 3.72 7.41 3.53
N ARG A 24 4.40 6.42 4.14
CA ARG A 24 5.39 6.63 5.21
C ARG A 24 6.71 7.13 4.66
N LEU A 25 7.21 6.47 3.61
CA LEU A 25 8.46 6.83 2.94
C LEU A 25 8.37 8.26 2.39
N LEU A 26 7.30 8.57 1.65
CA LEU A 26 7.11 9.88 1.05
C LEU A 26 6.99 10.98 2.11
N PHE A 27 6.24 10.75 3.20
CA PHE A 27 6.16 11.72 4.29
C PHE A 27 7.53 12.01 4.90
N ALA A 28 8.32 10.97 5.18
CA ALA A 28 9.63 11.11 5.77
C ALA A 28 10.62 11.81 4.81
N CYS A 29 10.67 11.37 3.55
CA CYS A 29 11.59 11.90 2.54
C CYS A 29 11.27 13.36 2.17
N LEU A 30 9.99 13.73 2.07
CA LEU A 30 9.61 15.13 1.83
C LEU A 30 9.99 16.06 3.00
N ASN A 31 10.14 15.53 4.22
CA ASN A 31 10.58 16.31 5.37
C ASN A 31 12.08 16.62 5.35
N GLU A 32 12.85 15.97 4.47
CA GLU A 32 14.28 16.25 4.26
C GLU A 32 14.50 17.43 3.30
N LEU A 33 13.44 17.92 2.64
CA LEU A 33 13.55 19.02 1.67
C LEU A 33 13.48 20.39 2.35
N ASP A 34 14.56 21.19 2.23
CA ASP A 34 14.70 22.50 2.89
C ASP A 34 13.59 23.50 2.56
N ASN A 35 13.07 23.45 1.33
CA ASN A 35 12.02 24.36 0.83
C ASN A 35 10.60 23.89 1.17
N ILE A 36 10.43 22.81 1.94
CA ILE A 36 9.13 22.25 2.32
C ILE A 36 8.95 22.33 3.84
N GLU A 37 7.72 22.64 4.26
CA GLU A 37 7.27 22.45 5.63
C GLU A 37 6.13 21.42 5.60
N ILE A 38 6.36 20.23 6.12
CA ILE A 38 5.38 19.13 6.06
C ILE A 38 4.52 19.07 7.31
N GLU A 39 3.23 18.82 7.13
CA GLU A 39 2.29 18.50 8.18
C GLU A 39 1.55 17.21 7.83
N GLY A 40 1.26 16.37 8.82
CA GLY A 40 0.48 15.15 8.64
C GLY A 40 -1.01 15.36 8.90
N LEU A 41 -1.89 14.90 8.01
CA LEU A 41 -3.33 14.87 8.23
C LEU A 41 -3.74 13.53 8.83
N LEU A 42 -4.06 13.54 10.11
CA LEU A 42 -4.61 12.41 10.85
C LEU A 42 -6.10 12.24 10.52
N GLN A 43 -6.43 11.09 9.94
CA GLN A 43 -7.78 10.66 9.65
C GLN A 43 -7.85 9.14 9.76
N HIS A 44 -9.00 8.61 10.21
CA HIS A 44 -9.24 7.17 10.26
C HIS A 44 -10.21 6.73 9.14
N GLY A 45 -10.10 5.48 8.69
CA GLY A 45 -10.98 4.91 7.66
C GLY A 45 -12.46 4.91 8.04
N ASN A 46 -12.79 4.31 9.20
CA ASN A 46 -14.17 4.13 9.68
C ASN A 46 -14.56 4.94 10.93
N LEU A 47 -13.62 5.17 11.85
CA LEU A 47 -13.87 5.84 13.14
C LEU A 47 -13.84 7.37 13.03
N TYR A 48 -14.71 8.03 13.80
CA TYR A 48 -14.66 9.47 13.98
C TYR A 48 -13.63 9.83 15.06
N LEU A 49 -12.64 10.65 14.71
CA LEU A 49 -11.67 11.14 15.67
C LEU A 49 -12.27 12.25 16.55
N LYS A 50 -11.77 12.38 17.78
CA LYS A 50 -12.06 13.56 18.62
C LYS A 50 -11.43 14.80 18.00
N PRO A 51 -12.03 15.99 18.21
CA PRO A 51 -11.49 17.21 17.61
C PRO A 51 -10.11 17.52 18.20
N GLY A 52 -9.17 17.89 17.33
CA GLY A 52 -7.87 18.42 17.74
C GLY A 52 -7.97 19.72 18.54
N LEU A 53 -6.82 20.25 18.95
CA LEU A 53 -6.77 21.57 19.57
C LEU A 53 -7.19 22.63 18.55
N LYS A 54 -7.87 23.68 19.00
CA LYS A 54 -8.13 24.85 18.15
C LYS A 54 -6.83 25.65 18.02
N PRO A 55 -6.57 26.27 16.85
CA PRO A 55 -5.45 27.19 16.72
C PRO A 55 -5.48 28.26 17.81
N ASN A 56 -4.31 28.62 18.35
CA ASN A 56 -4.13 29.71 19.34
C ASN A 56 -4.88 29.56 20.68
N ILE A 57 -5.38 28.37 21.01
CA ILE A 57 -6.04 28.16 22.30
C ILE A 57 -5.01 28.08 23.44
N LYS A 58 -5.12 28.96 24.44
CA LYS A 58 -4.31 28.87 25.67
C LYS A 58 -4.98 27.89 26.63
N LEU A 59 -4.29 26.78 26.93
CA LEU A 59 -4.73 25.75 27.88
C LEU A 59 -3.59 25.41 28.83
N THR A 60 -3.92 24.99 30.05
CA THR A 60 -2.93 24.38 30.96
C THR A 60 -2.39 23.07 30.36
N PRO A 61 -1.15 22.65 30.69
CA PRO A 61 -0.58 21.40 30.19
C PRO A 61 -1.51 20.19 30.40
N ALA A 62 -2.10 20.04 31.59
CA ALA A 62 -3.02 18.94 31.90
C ALA A 62 -4.26 18.92 30.98
N LYS A 63 -4.91 20.08 30.75
CA LYS A 63 -6.07 20.18 29.86
C LYS A 63 -5.71 19.90 28.40
N LYS A 64 -4.50 20.30 27.99
CA LYS A 64 -3.96 20.08 26.65
C LYS A 64 -3.71 18.59 26.40
N ILE A 65 -2.98 17.92 27.29
CA ILE A 65 -2.70 16.48 27.23
C ILE A 65 -3.99 15.66 27.21
N ASN A 66 -4.96 15.97 28.09
CA ASN A 66 -6.25 15.27 28.12
C ASN A 66 -7.06 15.44 26.81
N LYS A 67 -6.99 16.61 26.15
CA LYS A 67 -7.64 16.76 24.84
C LYS A 67 -6.93 15.96 23.75
N LEU A 68 -5.60 15.96 23.75
CA LEU A 68 -4.80 15.21 22.79
C LEU A 68 -4.96 13.68 22.97
N SER A 69 -4.97 13.18 24.20
CA SER A 69 -5.15 11.75 24.49
C SER A 69 -6.49 11.21 23.96
N ARG A 70 -7.55 12.02 23.99
CA ARG A 70 -8.87 11.66 23.44
C ARG A 70 -8.82 11.39 21.94
N ILE A 71 -7.88 11.98 21.21
CA ILE A 71 -7.68 11.75 19.77
C ILE A 71 -7.08 10.36 19.58
N VAL A 72 -6.02 10.05 20.35
CA VAL A 72 -5.39 8.72 20.40
C VAL A 72 -6.44 7.64 20.71
N ILE A 73 -7.18 7.79 21.81
CA ILE A 73 -8.23 6.84 22.22
C ILE A 73 -9.29 6.67 21.13
N SER A 74 -9.71 7.76 20.46
CA SER A 74 -10.73 7.69 19.41
C SER A 74 -10.25 7.06 18.10
N SER A 75 -8.93 6.90 17.92
CA SER A 75 -8.35 6.22 16.77
C SER A 75 -8.25 4.71 16.94
N THR A 76 -8.39 4.21 18.18
CA THR A 76 -8.30 2.78 18.48
C THR A 76 -9.71 2.18 18.49
N PRO A 77 -9.95 1.07 17.78
CA PRO A 77 -11.23 0.37 17.89
C PRO A 77 -11.40 -0.18 19.31
N THR A 78 -12.48 0.22 19.98
CA THR A 78 -12.89 -0.38 21.27
C THR A 78 -13.48 -1.76 21.04
N ILE A 79 -13.12 -2.72 21.89
CA ILE A 79 -13.82 -4.01 21.99
C ILE A 79 -15.25 -3.69 22.42
N GLN A 80 -16.18 -3.88 21.49
CA GLN A 80 -17.60 -3.54 21.68
C GLN A 80 -18.44 -4.79 21.54
N SER A 81 -19.44 -4.91 22.41
CA SER A 81 -20.53 -5.87 22.26
C SER A 81 -21.27 -5.64 20.93
N TYR A 82 -22.01 -6.65 20.47
CA TYR A 82 -22.79 -6.55 19.22
C TYR A 82 -23.74 -5.33 19.22
N PHE A 83 -24.41 -5.07 20.35
CA PHE A 83 -25.32 -3.93 20.50
C PHE A 83 -24.61 -2.58 20.44
N GLU A 84 -23.45 -2.45 21.08
CA GLU A 84 -22.65 -1.22 21.02
C GLU A 84 -22.19 -0.92 19.59
N LYS A 85 -21.84 -1.95 18.81
CA LYS A 85 -21.51 -1.78 17.38
C LYS A 85 -22.69 -1.27 16.57
N ILE A 86 -23.91 -1.74 16.85
CA ILE A 86 -25.13 -1.24 16.19
C ILE A 86 -25.37 0.22 16.58
N PHE A 87 -25.25 0.55 17.86
CA PHE A 87 -25.47 1.89 18.37
C PHE A 87 -24.46 2.90 17.80
N GLU A 88 -23.16 2.55 17.77
CA GLU A 88 -22.14 3.39 17.14
C GLU A 88 -22.34 3.52 15.63
N LYS A 89 -22.80 2.47 14.92
CA LYS A 89 -23.19 2.60 13.51
C LYS A 89 -24.35 3.59 13.34
N LEU A 90 -25.37 3.53 14.18
CA LEU A 90 -26.52 4.43 14.14
C LEU A 90 -26.08 5.88 14.41
N LYS A 91 -25.28 6.09 15.46
CA LYS A 91 -24.70 7.38 15.82
C LYS A 91 -23.81 7.95 14.72
N ASN A 92 -23.01 7.13 14.06
CA ASN A 92 -22.19 7.56 12.93
C ASN A 92 -23.04 7.91 11.71
N LYS A 93 -24.15 7.20 11.45
CA LYS A 93 -25.15 7.62 10.45
C LYS A 93 -25.76 8.98 10.78
N LEU A 94 -26.11 9.22 12.05
CA LEU A 94 -26.65 10.52 12.48
C LEU A 94 -25.66 11.67 12.29
N LYS A 95 -24.35 11.42 12.42
CA LYS A 95 -23.30 12.43 12.14
C LYS A 95 -23.14 12.78 10.65
N ILE A 96 -23.66 11.97 9.73
CA ILE A 96 -23.59 12.24 8.27
C ILE A 96 -24.50 13.42 7.90
N TYR A 97 -25.66 13.58 8.54
CA TYR A 97 -26.61 14.66 8.25
C TYR A 97 -26.01 16.06 8.40
N PRO A 98 -25.41 16.45 9.55
CA PRO A 98 -24.80 17.77 9.67
C PRO A 98 -23.60 17.94 8.72
N LEU A 99 -22.87 16.86 8.42
CA LEU A 99 -21.78 16.88 7.44
C LEU A 99 -22.30 17.15 6.03
N ARG A 100 -23.45 16.60 5.66
CA ARG A 100 -24.15 16.82 4.39
C ARG A 100 -24.66 18.25 4.27
N LEU A 101 -25.29 18.80 5.32
CA LEU A 101 -25.69 20.21 5.32
C LEU A 101 -24.48 21.12 5.08
N LYS A 102 -23.35 20.86 5.75
CA LYS A 102 -22.12 21.61 5.50
C LYS A 102 -21.61 21.48 4.07
N ALA A 103 -21.71 20.31 3.45
CA ALA A 103 -21.32 20.11 2.06
C ALA A 103 -22.22 20.92 1.10
N ILE A 104 -23.55 20.87 1.29
CA ILE A 104 -24.55 21.59 0.48
C ILE A 104 -24.36 23.11 0.61
N PHE A 105 -24.23 23.63 1.83
CA PHE A 105 -24.04 25.06 2.08
C PHE A 105 -22.58 25.51 1.94
N ASN A 106 -21.68 24.65 1.43
CA ASN A 106 -20.26 24.95 1.22
C ASN A 106 -19.52 25.45 2.49
N ILE A 107 -19.98 25.02 3.68
CA ILE A 107 -19.39 25.35 4.98
C ILE A 107 -18.12 24.52 5.16
N LYS A 108 -16.99 25.20 5.35
CA LYS A 108 -15.68 24.56 5.49
C LYS A 108 -15.56 23.76 6.80
N LEU A 109 -15.03 22.55 6.72
CA LEU A 109 -14.68 21.72 7.87
C LEU A 109 -13.37 22.20 8.48
N SER A 110 -13.40 22.53 9.77
CA SER A 110 -12.18 22.91 10.50
C SER A 110 -11.29 21.70 10.74
N LEU A 111 -9.98 21.93 10.65
CA LEU A 111 -8.95 20.98 11.04
C LEU A 111 -8.46 21.37 12.42
N GLY A 112 -8.46 20.41 13.36
CA GLY A 112 -7.81 20.60 14.66
C GLY A 112 -6.31 20.37 14.55
N THR A 113 -5.53 20.77 15.55
CA THR A 113 -4.09 20.45 15.63
C THR A 113 -3.85 19.30 16.61
N PHE A 114 -2.82 18.50 16.32
CA PHE A 114 -2.30 17.47 17.19
C PHE A 114 -0.80 17.72 17.38
N GLU A 115 -0.41 17.95 18.62
CA GLU A 115 1.00 18.17 18.96
C GLU A 115 1.62 16.84 19.40
N PRO A 116 2.63 16.33 18.68
CA PRO A 116 3.18 15.01 18.95
C PRO A 116 4.02 14.94 20.23
N ASN A 117 4.40 16.09 20.83
CA ASN A 117 5.32 16.17 21.97
C ASN A 117 4.98 15.24 23.15
N TYR A 118 3.68 14.99 23.38
CA TYR A 118 3.21 14.12 24.47
C TYR A 118 2.89 12.69 24.02
N PHE A 119 2.93 12.43 22.71
CA PHE A 119 2.44 11.21 22.06
C PHE A 119 3.35 10.75 20.92
N HIS A 120 4.67 11.00 21.02
CA HIS A 120 5.64 10.61 19.99
C HIS A 120 5.62 9.09 19.75
N ASP A 121 5.46 8.29 20.83
CA ASP A 121 5.35 6.84 20.73
C ASP A 121 4.13 6.41 19.90
N PHE A 122 2.98 7.04 20.13
CA PHE A 122 1.76 6.79 19.35
C PHE A 122 1.97 7.13 17.88
N ILE A 123 2.54 8.29 17.57
CA ILE A 123 2.82 8.69 16.18
C ILE A 123 3.76 7.69 15.52
N TRP A 124 4.87 7.36 16.17
CA TRP A 124 5.86 6.44 15.64
C TRP A 124 5.28 5.05 15.40
N ARG A 125 4.75 4.40 16.43
CA ARG A 125 4.31 2.99 16.39
C ARG A 125 3.06 2.79 15.54
N THR A 126 2.16 3.77 15.52
CA THR A 126 0.91 3.65 14.77
C THR A 126 1.15 3.87 13.28
N PHE A 127 1.88 4.93 12.93
CA PHE A 127 1.96 5.40 11.54
C PHE A 127 3.24 5.02 10.83
N PHE A 128 4.41 4.95 11.48
CA PHE A 128 5.70 4.99 10.77
C PHE A 128 6.59 3.76 10.97
N SER A 129 6.58 3.15 12.16
CA SER A 129 7.50 2.06 12.53
C SER A 129 7.33 0.77 11.73
N LYS A 130 6.25 0.64 10.95
CA LYS A 130 5.96 -0.52 10.10
C LYS A 130 6.83 -0.56 8.83
N THR A 131 7.47 0.56 8.49
CA THR A 131 8.24 0.71 7.25
C THR A 131 9.56 1.45 7.48
N LEU A 132 9.56 2.48 8.31
CA LEU A 132 10.73 3.33 8.50
C LEU A 132 11.66 2.78 9.58
N GLY A 133 12.97 2.86 9.30
CA GLY A 133 14.03 2.63 10.28
C GLY A 133 14.06 3.69 11.39
N HIS A 134 14.76 3.39 12.48
CA HIS A 134 14.82 4.25 13.68
C HIS A 134 15.39 5.66 13.38
N ASN A 135 16.23 5.81 12.36
CA ASN A 135 16.78 7.08 11.89
C ASN A 135 15.69 8.12 11.55
N TYR A 136 14.54 7.70 11.02
CA TYR A 136 13.44 8.60 10.68
C TYR A 136 12.55 9.00 11.88
N LYS A 137 12.73 8.38 13.05
CA LYS A 137 11.85 8.58 14.21
C LYS A 137 11.84 10.05 14.65
N GLY A 138 13.00 10.69 14.73
CA GLY A 138 13.11 12.12 15.08
C GLY A 138 12.37 12.98 14.07
N THR A 139 12.69 12.80 12.79
CA THR A 139 12.11 13.52 11.64
C THR A 139 10.57 13.52 11.67
N VAL A 140 9.94 12.34 11.77
CA VAL A 140 8.48 12.26 11.71
C VAL A 140 7.83 12.72 13.01
N THR A 141 8.40 12.39 14.18
CA THR A 141 7.75 12.72 15.47
C THR A 141 7.87 14.18 15.87
N GLN A 142 8.70 14.97 15.18
CA GLN A 142 8.82 16.42 15.34
C GLN A 142 7.94 17.21 14.36
N SER A 143 7.35 16.56 13.35
CA SER A 143 6.43 17.22 12.41
C SER A 143 5.12 17.66 13.09
N ASN A 144 4.48 18.68 12.52
CA ASN A 144 3.15 19.09 12.98
C ASN A 144 2.05 18.20 12.39
N TYR A 145 0.95 18.03 13.12
CA TYR A 145 -0.18 17.22 12.66
C TYR A 145 -1.50 17.98 12.75
N ARG A 146 -2.37 17.74 11.77
CA ARG A 146 -3.77 18.18 11.76
C ARG A 146 -4.70 16.99 11.93
N VAL A 147 -5.87 17.23 12.50
CA VAL A 147 -6.88 16.20 12.74
C VAL A 147 -8.14 16.51 11.97
N LEU A 148 -8.53 15.58 11.11
CA LEU A 148 -9.84 15.57 10.46
C LEU A 148 -10.76 14.60 11.20
N GLN A 149 -11.79 15.13 11.85
CA GLN A 149 -12.69 14.34 12.68
C GLN A 149 -13.51 13.30 11.90
N PRO A 150 -14.18 13.65 10.77
CA PRO A 150 -14.94 12.68 10.00
C PRO A 150 -14.05 11.58 9.42
N SER A 151 -14.53 10.34 9.51
CA SER A 151 -13.86 9.21 8.87
C SER A 151 -13.90 9.30 7.35
N ARG A 152 -12.96 8.63 6.67
CA ARG A 152 -12.96 8.57 5.19
C ARG A 152 -14.27 8.02 4.64
N GLN A 153 -14.82 6.99 5.29
CA GLN A 153 -16.09 6.41 4.90
C GLN A 153 -17.27 7.39 5.06
N ALA A 154 -17.28 8.20 6.13
CA ALA A 154 -18.30 9.22 6.31
C ALA A 154 -18.23 10.31 5.23
N LEU A 155 -17.03 10.71 4.81
CA LEU A 155 -16.86 11.65 3.70
C LEU A 155 -17.40 11.09 2.38
N HIS A 156 -17.13 9.82 2.05
CA HIS A 156 -17.71 9.18 0.87
C HIS A 156 -19.23 9.09 0.94
N PHE A 157 -19.79 8.65 2.06
CA PHE A 157 -21.24 8.60 2.21
C PHE A 157 -21.89 9.99 2.09
N THR A 158 -21.27 11.03 2.65
CA THR A 158 -21.76 12.40 2.45
C THR A 158 -21.70 12.81 0.99
N GLY A 159 -20.57 12.59 0.30
CA GLY A 159 -20.41 12.95 -1.11
C GLY A 159 -21.42 12.25 -2.02
N LEU A 160 -21.63 10.96 -1.79
CA LEU A 160 -22.50 10.11 -2.60
C LEU A 160 -23.98 10.19 -2.24
N ALA A 161 -24.36 10.83 -1.13
CA ALA A 161 -25.74 10.88 -0.66
C ALA A 161 -26.73 11.44 -1.70
N ASN A 162 -26.28 12.41 -2.51
CA ASN A 162 -27.10 13.02 -3.56
C ASN A 162 -27.35 12.09 -4.76
N ARG A 163 -26.54 11.04 -4.95
CA ARG A 163 -26.75 10.07 -6.03
C ARG A 163 -28.02 9.25 -5.84
N TYR A 164 -28.44 9.01 -4.60
CA TYR A 164 -29.72 8.35 -4.32
C TYR A 164 -30.93 9.18 -4.79
N LEU A 165 -30.72 10.46 -5.10
CA LEU A 165 -31.73 11.37 -5.65
C LEU A 165 -31.48 11.69 -7.15
N GLY A 166 -30.57 10.97 -7.82
CA GLY A 166 -30.20 11.23 -9.22
C GLY A 166 -29.33 12.48 -9.44
N LEU A 167 -28.85 13.12 -8.36
CA LEU A 167 -28.07 14.35 -8.43
C LEU A 167 -26.56 14.08 -8.39
N ALA A 168 -25.78 15.07 -8.85
CA ALA A 168 -24.32 15.01 -8.78
C ALA A 168 -23.83 14.88 -7.31
N PRO A 169 -22.72 14.13 -7.07
CA PRO A 169 -22.09 14.08 -5.75
C PRO A 169 -21.67 15.47 -5.26
N ILE A 170 -21.76 15.70 -3.95
CA ILE A 170 -21.30 16.94 -3.33
C ILE A 170 -20.41 16.61 -2.14
N TYR A 171 -19.10 16.64 -2.37
CA TYR A 171 -18.12 16.35 -1.33
C TYR A 171 -17.91 17.56 -0.39
N PRO A 172 -17.68 17.31 0.92
CA PRO A 172 -17.38 18.36 1.89
C PRO A 172 -16.11 19.14 1.54
N LYS A 173 -16.01 20.40 1.99
CA LYS A 173 -14.83 21.25 1.78
C LYS A 173 -14.04 21.39 3.07
N LEU A 174 -12.72 21.18 3.05
CA LEU A 174 -11.83 21.37 4.18
C LEU A 174 -11.34 22.82 4.28
N ASN A 175 -11.16 23.30 5.51
CA ASN A 175 -10.44 24.53 5.79
C ASN A 175 -8.93 24.26 5.79
N THR A 176 -8.32 24.37 4.61
CA THR A 176 -6.88 24.20 4.37
C THR A 176 -6.15 25.54 4.26
N SER A 177 -6.74 26.64 4.74
CA SER A 177 -6.08 27.95 4.73
C SER A 177 -4.67 27.87 5.33
N GLY A 178 -3.72 28.55 4.69
CA GLY A 178 -2.30 28.52 5.07
C GLY A 178 -1.53 27.30 4.55
N VAL A 179 -2.20 26.29 3.97
CA VAL A 179 -1.54 25.15 3.31
C VAL A 179 -1.49 25.41 1.80
N ARG A 180 -0.30 25.25 1.21
CA ARG A 180 -0.09 25.42 -0.23
C ARG A 180 -0.53 24.19 -1.02
N PHE A 181 -0.15 23.00 -0.55
CA PHE A 181 -0.47 21.73 -1.18
C PHE A 181 -1.11 20.77 -0.18
N LEU A 182 -2.24 20.14 -0.54
CA LEU A 182 -2.72 18.94 0.15
C LEU A 182 -2.37 17.74 -0.72
N LEU A 183 -1.52 16.85 -0.22
CA LEU A 183 -1.11 15.64 -0.91
C LEU A 183 -1.94 14.45 -0.39
N ALA A 184 -2.84 13.94 -1.22
CA ALA A 184 -3.64 12.76 -0.94
C ALA A 184 -3.05 11.54 -1.65
N GLN A 185 -3.10 10.39 -1.00
CA GLN A 185 -2.52 9.14 -1.49
C GLN A 185 -3.46 8.33 -2.38
N THR A 186 -4.73 8.71 -2.45
CA THR A 186 -5.78 8.10 -3.27
C THR A 186 -6.76 9.21 -3.63
N PRO A 187 -7.73 9.01 -4.55
CA PRO A 187 -8.81 9.96 -4.75
C PRO A 187 -9.42 10.40 -3.41
N PHE A 188 -9.40 11.70 -3.16
CA PHE A 188 -9.67 12.27 -1.85
C PHE A 188 -11.13 12.71 -1.77
N PRO A 189 -11.94 12.18 -0.82
CA PRO A 189 -13.37 12.47 -0.76
C PRO A 189 -13.68 13.81 -0.08
N ALA A 190 -12.96 14.86 -0.46
CA ALA A 190 -13.18 16.21 0.03
C ALA A 190 -12.50 17.23 -0.89
N ARG A 191 -13.03 18.46 -0.89
CA ARG A 191 -12.47 19.61 -1.60
C ARG A 191 -11.60 20.44 -0.66
N VAL A 192 -10.70 21.25 -1.22
CA VAL A 192 -9.77 22.10 -0.46
C VAL A 192 -10.17 23.58 -0.51
N SER A 193 -9.61 24.41 0.39
CA SER A 193 -9.83 25.86 0.38
C SER A 193 -9.11 26.54 -0.80
N GLN A 194 -9.59 27.72 -1.18
CA GLN A 194 -8.93 28.55 -2.18
C GLN A 194 -7.49 28.86 -1.73
N GLY A 195 -6.54 28.82 -2.67
CA GLY A 195 -5.10 28.96 -2.39
C GLY A 195 -4.39 27.64 -2.05
N THR A 196 -5.13 26.57 -1.75
CA THR A 196 -4.57 25.22 -1.61
C THR A 196 -4.77 24.45 -2.92
N THR A 197 -3.72 23.83 -3.45
CA THR A 197 -3.83 22.86 -4.55
C THR A 197 -3.92 21.45 -3.98
N LEU A 198 -4.93 20.69 -4.40
CA LEU A 198 -5.01 19.25 -4.13
C LEU A 198 -4.12 18.51 -5.12
N ILE A 199 -3.22 17.68 -4.61
CA ILE A 199 -2.40 16.75 -5.38
C ILE A 199 -2.85 15.34 -5.00
N VAL A 200 -3.25 14.54 -5.98
CA VAL A 200 -3.62 13.14 -5.81
C VAL A 200 -2.49 12.28 -6.34
N ARG A 201 -1.84 11.52 -5.45
CA ARG A 201 -0.96 10.42 -5.84
C ARG A 201 -1.84 9.28 -6.31
N TYR A 202 -1.82 8.98 -7.61
CA TYR A 202 -2.71 8.01 -8.23
C TYR A 202 -1.97 6.70 -8.43
N HIS A 203 -2.45 5.65 -7.77
CA HIS A 203 -1.74 4.36 -7.72
C HIS A 203 -2.18 3.38 -8.79
N ASP A 204 -3.48 3.30 -9.06
CA ASP A 204 -4.04 2.46 -10.11
C ASP A 204 -5.50 2.82 -10.40
N ALA A 205 -6.00 2.38 -11.55
CA ALA A 205 -7.41 2.45 -11.93
C ALA A 205 -8.13 1.09 -11.80
N VAL A 206 -7.58 0.14 -11.05
CA VAL A 206 -8.14 -1.23 -10.89
C VAL A 206 -9.60 -1.20 -10.43
N PRO A 207 -10.03 -0.33 -9.49
CA PRO A 207 -11.44 -0.24 -9.10
C PRO A 207 -12.41 0.06 -10.24
N VAL A 208 -11.94 0.66 -11.33
CA VAL A 208 -12.75 1.07 -12.47
C VAL A 208 -12.54 0.14 -13.67
N LEU A 209 -11.30 -0.22 -13.98
CA LEU A 209 -10.95 -1.00 -15.18
C LEU A 209 -10.97 -2.51 -14.95
N MET A 210 -10.80 -2.97 -13.71
CA MET A 210 -10.83 -4.39 -13.34
C MET A 210 -11.79 -4.68 -12.18
N PRO A 211 -13.06 -4.23 -12.23
CA PRO A 211 -13.99 -4.33 -11.09
C PRO A 211 -14.32 -5.78 -10.72
N HIS A 212 -14.15 -6.73 -11.65
CA HIS A 212 -14.33 -8.17 -11.41
C HIS A 212 -13.26 -8.76 -10.47
N THR A 213 -12.15 -8.06 -10.27
CA THR A 213 -11.08 -8.49 -9.36
C THR A 213 -11.30 -8.07 -7.91
N ILE A 214 -12.37 -7.33 -7.59
CA ILE A 214 -12.65 -6.73 -6.27
C ILE A 214 -13.95 -7.28 -5.67
N SER A 215 -13.98 -7.57 -4.36
CA SER A 215 -15.16 -8.18 -3.73
C SER A 215 -16.37 -7.25 -3.54
N ASP A 216 -16.17 -6.02 -3.04
CA ASP A 216 -17.25 -5.02 -2.91
C ASP A 216 -17.19 -4.07 -4.11
N ASN A 217 -17.32 -4.66 -5.29
CA ASN A 217 -17.15 -3.99 -6.57
C ASN A 217 -18.03 -2.74 -6.67
N LYS A 218 -19.29 -2.77 -6.21
CA LYS A 218 -20.22 -1.64 -6.29
C LYS A 218 -19.73 -0.45 -5.44
N PHE A 219 -19.42 -0.64 -4.16
CA PHE A 219 -19.02 0.49 -3.31
C PHE A 219 -17.61 0.97 -3.63
N HIS A 220 -16.65 0.06 -3.86
CA HIS A 220 -15.27 0.46 -4.20
C HIS A 220 -15.20 1.21 -5.52
N GLN A 221 -15.85 0.70 -6.57
CA GLN A 221 -15.91 1.39 -7.86
C GLN A 221 -16.60 2.75 -7.71
N THR A 222 -17.74 2.82 -7.01
CA THR A 222 -18.49 4.07 -6.84
C THR A 222 -17.69 5.09 -6.02
N SER A 223 -17.17 4.70 -4.86
CA SER A 223 -16.42 5.61 -3.98
C SER A 223 -15.14 6.12 -4.62
N HIS A 224 -14.40 5.26 -5.35
CA HIS A 224 -13.21 5.64 -6.10
C HIS A 224 -13.55 6.57 -7.27
N PHE A 225 -14.44 6.15 -8.16
CA PHE A 225 -14.75 6.88 -9.40
C PHE A 225 -15.30 8.28 -9.12
N TYR A 226 -16.24 8.42 -8.20
CA TYR A 226 -16.85 9.74 -7.94
C TYR A 226 -15.96 10.67 -7.13
N ALA A 227 -15.12 10.15 -6.23
CA ALA A 227 -14.11 10.99 -5.60
C ALA A 227 -13.07 11.46 -6.63
N LEU A 228 -12.64 10.57 -7.53
CA LEU A 228 -11.73 10.89 -8.62
C LEU A 228 -12.32 11.95 -9.55
N GLN A 229 -13.57 11.76 -10.01
CA GLN A 229 -14.28 12.72 -10.85
C GLN A 229 -14.43 14.09 -10.17
N ASP A 230 -14.75 14.13 -8.86
CA ASP A 230 -14.84 15.39 -8.11
C ASP A 230 -13.47 16.07 -7.99
N ASN A 231 -12.39 15.31 -7.79
CA ASN A 231 -11.03 15.84 -7.75
C ASN A 231 -10.62 16.42 -9.11
N VAL A 232 -10.92 15.73 -10.22
CA VAL A 232 -10.71 16.20 -11.60
C VAL A 232 -11.40 17.54 -11.82
N ARG A 233 -12.71 17.60 -11.52
CA ARG A 233 -13.55 18.80 -11.64
C ARG A 233 -13.08 19.94 -10.76
N SER A 234 -12.56 19.63 -9.57
CA SER A 234 -12.06 20.62 -8.61
C SER A 234 -10.65 21.13 -8.91
N GLY A 235 -10.07 20.78 -10.05
CA GLY A 235 -8.76 21.31 -10.44
C GLY A 235 -7.55 20.59 -9.80
N ALA A 236 -7.73 19.37 -9.28
CA ALA A 236 -6.62 18.62 -8.68
C ALA A 236 -5.49 18.31 -9.67
N TRP A 237 -4.26 18.23 -9.17
CA TRP A 237 -3.11 17.73 -9.91
C TRP A 237 -2.88 16.26 -9.57
N PHE A 238 -2.30 15.50 -10.50
CA PHE A 238 -2.12 14.06 -10.37
C PHE A 238 -0.66 13.67 -10.53
N ALA A 239 -0.13 12.95 -9.54
CA ALA A 239 1.18 12.32 -9.58
C ALA A 239 0.95 10.80 -9.71
N CYS A 240 1.03 10.28 -10.93
CA CYS A 240 0.85 8.86 -11.23
C CYS A 240 2.13 8.08 -10.90
N ILE A 241 1.99 6.87 -10.37
CA ILE A 241 3.17 6.09 -9.94
C ILE A 241 3.87 5.32 -11.08
N SER A 242 3.30 5.37 -12.29
CA SER A 242 3.84 4.79 -13.53
C SER A 242 3.15 5.43 -14.75
N GLU A 243 3.77 5.36 -15.92
CA GLU A 243 3.18 5.77 -17.20
C GLU A 243 2.00 4.88 -17.58
N ALA A 244 2.02 3.59 -17.25
CA ALA A 244 0.82 2.75 -17.37
C ALA A 244 -0.35 3.31 -16.54
N THR A 245 -0.12 3.66 -15.28
CA THR A 245 -1.15 4.28 -14.42
C THR A 245 -1.60 5.64 -14.95
N ARG A 246 -0.69 6.44 -15.53
CA ARG A 246 -1.02 7.71 -16.17
C ARG A 246 -1.91 7.51 -17.40
N ARG A 247 -1.60 6.55 -18.26
CA ARG A 247 -2.42 6.21 -19.43
C ARG A 247 -3.82 5.74 -19.04
N ASP A 248 -3.93 4.90 -18.02
CA ASP A 248 -5.24 4.47 -17.49
C ASP A 248 -6.06 5.68 -16.98
N LEU A 249 -5.42 6.60 -16.25
CA LEU A 249 -6.08 7.81 -15.76
C LEU A 249 -6.54 8.71 -16.92
N LEU A 250 -5.71 8.92 -17.93
CA LEU A 250 -6.02 9.75 -19.10
C LEU A 250 -7.05 9.11 -20.04
N THR A 251 -7.19 7.78 -20.01
CA THR A 251 -8.29 7.08 -20.68
C THR A 251 -9.63 7.44 -20.05
N LEU A 252 -9.67 7.62 -18.72
CA LEU A 252 -10.88 8.03 -18.00
C LEU A 252 -11.14 9.54 -18.08
N PHE A 253 -10.09 10.35 -18.06
CA PHE A 253 -10.15 11.82 -18.03
C PHE A 253 -9.03 12.43 -18.89
N PRO A 254 -9.17 12.48 -20.23
CA PRO A 254 -8.12 13.01 -21.09
C PRO A 254 -7.84 14.50 -20.85
N GLU A 255 -8.83 15.26 -20.38
CA GLU A 255 -8.74 16.71 -20.16
C GLU A 255 -7.76 17.13 -19.06
N ILE A 256 -7.30 16.20 -18.22
CA ILE A 256 -6.37 16.51 -17.13
C ILE A 256 -4.90 16.34 -17.48
N GLU A 257 -4.57 16.01 -18.74
CA GLU A 257 -3.20 15.79 -19.19
C GLU A 257 -2.20 16.88 -18.70
N PRO A 258 -2.48 18.19 -18.83
CA PRO A 258 -1.56 19.25 -18.39
C PRO A 258 -1.28 19.25 -16.88
N ARG A 259 -2.20 18.69 -16.09
CA ARG A 259 -2.16 18.59 -14.62
C ARG A 259 -1.69 17.22 -14.13
N THR A 260 -1.19 16.36 -15.01
CA THR A 260 -0.69 15.04 -14.68
C THR A 260 0.81 14.94 -14.90
N THR A 261 1.47 14.11 -14.11
CA THR A 261 2.87 13.73 -14.29
C THR A 261 3.10 12.33 -13.72
N VAL A 262 4.19 11.67 -14.11
CA VAL A 262 4.65 10.45 -13.46
C VAL A 262 5.69 10.82 -12.42
N ILE A 263 5.49 10.31 -11.19
CA ILE A 263 6.48 10.32 -10.13
C ILE A 263 6.45 8.94 -9.50
N TYR A 264 7.51 8.17 -9.73
CA TYR A 264 7.63 6.81 -9.24
C TYR A 264 7.56 6.72 -7.71
N ASN A 265 7.23 5.53 -7.21
CA ASN A 265 7.24 5.23 -5.77
C ASN A 265 8.67 5.12 -5.23
N ILE A 266 8.82 5.37 -3.93
CA ILE A 266 10.09 5.24 -3.23
C ILE A 266 10.24 3.81 -2.73
N VAL A 267 11.38 3.19 -3.02
CA VAL A 267 11.75 1.88 -2.48
C VAL A 267 12.59 2.10 -1.23
N SER A 268 12.30 1.32 -0.18
CA SER A 268 12.98 1.45 1.11
C SER A 268 14.45 1.07 0.99
N GLU A 269 15.32 1.87 1.62
CA GLU A 269 16.76 1.62 1.75
C GLU A 269 17.06 0.37 2.62
N GLU A 270 16.07 -0.12 3.37
CA GLU A 270 16.17 -1.35 4.18
C GLU A 270 16.31 -2.63 3.34
N PHE A 271 15.99 -2.55 2.04
CA PHE A 271 16.26 -3.61 1.06
C PHE A 271 17.65 -3.39 0.44
N PHE A 272 18.55 -4.32 0.75
CA PHE A 272 19.93 -4.37 0.27
C PHE A 272 20.47 -5.80 0.37
N GLU A 273 21.55 -6.11 -0.34
CA GLU A 273 22.26 -7.39 -0.17
C GLU A 273 22.96 -7.44 1.18
N THR A 274 22.72 -8.51 1.93
CA THR A 274 23.27 -8.69 3.28
C THR A 274 24.06 -9.97 3.36
N ASP A 275 25.11 -9.99 4.19
CA ASP A 275 25.76 -11.23 4.57
C ASP A 275 24.74 -12.08 5.35
N SER A 276 24.29 -13.16 4.72
CA SER A 276 23.32 -14.09 5.28
C SER A 276 23.48 -15.45 4.65
N THR A 277 23.14 -16.50 5.39
CA THR A 277 23.29 -17.88 4.95
C THR A 277 21.92 -18.49 4.61
N LYS A 278 21.91 -19.54 3.78
CA LYS A 278 20.67 -20.21 3.36
C LYS A 278 19.94 -20.86 4.55
N GLU A 279 20.65 -21.23 5.61
CA GLU A 279 20.08 -21.78 6.84
C GLU A 279 19.15 -20.78 7.54
N ARG A 280 19.39 -19.47 7.39
CA ARG A 280 18.53 -18.43 7.97
C ARG A 280 17.13 -18.45 7.37
N VAL A 281 16.97 -18.89 6.12
CA VAL A 281 15.65 -19.04 5.46
C VAL A 281 14.79 -20.06 6.22
N LEU A 282 15.37 -21.20 6.60
CA LEU A 282 14.67 -22.24 7.36
C LEU A 282 14.19 -21.72 8.71
N GLN A 283 15.04 -20.97 9.41
CA GLN A 283 14.70 -20.37 10.69
C GLN A 283 13.54 -19.37 10.55
N ILE A 284 13.60 -18.49 9.53
CA ILE A 284 12.52 -17.52 9.25
C ILE A 284 11.20 -18.25 9.00
N ILE A 285 11.22 -19.29 8.15
CA ILE A 285 10.02 -20.07 7.84
C ILE A 285 9.50 -20.72 9.13
N SER A 286 10.34 -21.46 9.86
CA SER A 286 9.97 -22.12 11.11
C SER A 286 9.36 -21.16 12.15
N ASP A 287 9.95 -19.99 12.34
CA ASP A 287 9.48 -18.97 13.30
C ASP A 287 8.13 -18.34 12.92
N ARG A 288 7.75 -18.42 11.64
CA ARG A 288 6.56 -17.76 11.08
C ARG A 288 5.43 -18.74 10.76
N LEU A 289 5.73 -20.02 10.59
CA LEU A 289 4.75 -21.08 10.36
C LEU A 289 3.75 -21.19 11.52
N GLY A 290 2.47 -21.44 11.19
CA GLY A 290 1.40 -21.66 12.17
C GLY A 290 0.77 -20.41 12.80
N LYS A 291 1.22 -19.19 12.44
CA LYS A 291 0.63 -17.93 12.95
C LYS A 291 -0.68 -17.50 12.26
N ILE A 292 -1.18 -18.30 11.31
CA ILE A 292 -2.28 -17.91 10.43
C ILE A 292 -3.57 -18.62 10.85
N GLU A 293 -4.43 -17.89 11.57
CA GLU A 293 -5.80 -18.33 11.85
C GLU A 293 -6.75 -17.86 10.74
N PHE A 294 -7.43 -18.80 10.06
CA PHE A 294 -8.40 -18.48 9.03
C PHE A 294 -9.79 -18.29 9.65
N LYS A 295 -10.41 -17.12 9.44
CA LYS A 295 -11.82 -16.90 9.76
C LYS A 295 -12.68 -17.12 8.53
N LYS A 296 -13.37 -18.27 8.45
CA LYS A 296 -14.36 -18.53 7.41
C LYS A 296 -15.59 -17.62 7.65
N LYS A 297 -15.93 -16.78 6.68
CA LYS A 297 -17.11 -15.90 6.77
C LYS A 297 -18.37 -16.78 6.77
N GLY A 298 -19.11 -16.81 7.89
CA GLY A 298 -20.42 -17.46 7.99
C GLY A 298 -20.53 -18.72 8.86
N LYS A 299 -19.46 -19.17 9.53
CA LYS A 299 -19.53 -20.16 10.62
C LYS A 299 -18.66 -19.69 11.78
N GLU A 300 -19.20 -19.70 13.00
CA GLU A 300 -18.45 -19.37 14.24
C GLU A 300 -17.33 -20.38 14.56
N ASN A 301 -17.20 -21.44 13.76
CA ASN A 301 -16.08 -22.36 13.85
C ASN A 301 -14.85 -21.73 13.17
N ASN A 302 -13.94 -21.23 14.00
CA ASN A 302 -12.54 -21.01 13.63
C ASN A 302 -11.96 -22.34 13.12
N GLN A 303 -12.05 -22.60 11.82
CA GLN A 303 -11.21 -23.61 11.20
C GLN A 303 -9.83 -22.98 11.01
N SER A 304 -8.99 -23.05 12.04
CA SER A 304 -7.54 -23.08 11.82
C SER A 304 -7.29 -24.21 10.83
N ILE A 305 -6.62 -23.97 9.70
CA ILE A 305 -6.06 -25.10 8.96
C ILE A 305 -5.07 -25.72 9.95
N PRO A 306 -5.30 -26.95 10.42
CA PRO A 306 -4.34 -27.60 11.30
C PRO A 306 -3.22 -28.10 10.39
N VAL A 307 -2.46 -27.17 9.79
CA VAL A 307 -1.18 -27.56 9.24
C VAL A 307 -0.31 -27.74 10.47
N ASN A 308 -0.23 -28.97 10.95
CA ASN A 308 0.78 -29.38 11.91
C ASN A 308 2.15 -29.28 11.21
N LEU A 309 2.58 -28.04 10.96
CA LEU A 309 3.80 -27.68 10.23
C LEU A 309 5.07 -28.05 10.99
N LYS A 310 4.93 -28.39 12.28
CA LYS A 310 6.02 -28.98 13.05
C LYS A 310 6.36 -30.41 12.59
N ALA A 311 5.42 -31.11 11.94
CA ALA A 311 5.55 -32.55 11.68
C ALA A 311 6.24 -32.90 10.34
N LEU A 312 6.39 -31.96 9.40
CA LEU A 312 7.22 -32.17 8.21
C LEU A 312 8.66 -31.82 8.55
N ALA A 313 9.27 -32.76 9.26
CA ALA A 313 10.65 -32.82 9.72
C ALA A 313 11.62 -31.90 8.95
N PHE A 314 11.96 -30.77 9.58
CA PHE A 314 13.20 -30.05 9.32
C PHE A 314 14.43 -30.85 9.82
N GLU A 315 14.23 -32.07 10.32
CA GLU A 315 15.32 -32.97 10.67
C GLU A 315 16.03 -33.40 9.38
N ASN A 316 17.26 -32.90 9.20
CA ASN A 316 18.20 -33.15 8.09
C ASN A 316 18.04 -32.30 6.81
N ILE A 317 17.20 -31.26 6.77
CA ILE A 317 17.21 -30.30 5.66
C ILE A 317 18.04 -29.08 6.04
N HIS A 318 19.23 -28.94 5.45
CA HIS A 318 20.11 -27.78 5.66
C HIS A 318 19.81 -26.61 4.71
N SER A 319 19.30 -26.89 3.50
CA SER A 319 18.82 -25.88 2.55
C SER A 319 17.89 -26.50 1.50
N PHE A 320 17.06 -25.67 0.85
CA PHE A 320 16.26 -26.05 -0.32
C PHE A 320 16.20 -24.91 -1.33
N GLN A 321 15.92 -25.25 -2.58
CA GLN A 321 15.61 -24.27 -3.61
C GLN A 321 14.13 -23.88 -3.51
N TYR A 322 13.84 -22.58 -3.60
CA TYR A 322 12.47 -22.10 -3.59
C TYR A 322 12.26 -20.90 -4.49
N ILE A 323 11.03 -20.74 -4.94
CA ILE A 323 10.51 -19.50 -5.51
C ILE A 323 9.78 -18.73 -4.42
N VAL A 324 9.91 -17.41 -4.43
CA VAL A 324 9.13 -16.54 -3.55
C VAL A 324 8.12 -15.71 -4.34
N ALA A 325 6.91 -15.55 -3.81
CA ALA A 325 5.92 -14.60 -4.30
C ALA A 325 5.42 -13.74 -3.13
N VAL A 326 5.39 -12.42 -3.31
CA VAL A 326 5.08 -11.48 -2.23
C VAL A 326 3.92 -10.58 -2.62
N GLY A 327 2.91 -10.50 -1.77
CA GLY A 327 1.78 -9.60 -1.96
C GLY A 327 0.49 -10.08 -1.30
N THR A 328 -0.48 -9.18 -1.20
CA THR A 328 -1.82 -9.48 -0.69
C THR A 328 -2.47 -10.63 -1.48
N ILE A 329 -3.07 -11.61 -0.80
CA ILE A 329 -3.78 -12.71 -1.44
C ILE A 329 -5.13 -12.19 -1.97
N GLU A 330 -5.17 -11.85 -3.26
CA GLU A 330 -6.33 -11.31 -3.97
C GLU A 330 -6.33 -11.74 -5.45
N PRO A 331 -7.48 -11.74 -6.14
CA PRO A 331 -7.60 -12.25 -7.51
C PRO A 331 -6.59 -11.67 -8.51
N ARG A 332 -6.33 -10.37 -8.45
CA ARG A 332 -5.46 -9.66 -9.40
C ARG A 332 -3.98 -10.08 -9.32
N LYS A 333 -3.54 -10.60 -8.17
CA LYS A 333 -2.18 -11.13 -8.00
C LYS A 333 -2.00 -12.50 -8.65
N ASN A 334 -3.07 -13.10 -9.17
CA ASN A 334 -3.02 -14.29 -10.00
C ASN A 334 -2.34 -15.51 -9.34
N TYR A 335 -2.51 -15.67 -8.03
CA TYR A 335 -2.00 -16.83 -7.31
C TYR A 335 -2.47 -18.17 -7.89
N PRO A 336 -3.73 -18.37 -8.33
CA PRO A 336 -4.14 -19.63 -8.95
C PRO A 336 -3.25 -20.06 -10.13
N PHE A 337 -2.89 -19.13 -11.02
CA PHE A 337 -1.96 -19.37 -12.13
C PHE A 337 -0.58 -19.77 -11.63
N LEU A 338 -0.04 -19.07 -10.62
CA LEU A 338 1.25 -19.40 -10.03
C LEU A 338 1.30 -20.81 -9.46
N LEU A 339 0.21 -21.27 -8.82
CA LEU A 339 0.15 -22.63 -8.27
C LEU A 339 0.14 -23.67 -9.38
N ASP A 340 -0.60 -23.42 -10.47
CA ASP A 340 -0.69 -24.34 -11.59
C ASP A 340 0.69 -24.47 -12.29
N VAL A 341 1.39 -23.34 -12.51
CA VAL A 341 2.79 -23.32 -12.99
C VAL A 341 3.74 -24.04 -12.04
N PHE A 342 3.60 -23.81 -10.73
CA PHE A 342 4.47 -24.44 -9.72
C PHE A 342 4.31 -25.96 -9.69
N GLU A 343 3.09 -26.48 -9.79
CA GLU A 343 2.84 -27.93 -9.88
C GLU A 343 3.46 -28.53 -11.16
N GLU A 344 3.36 -27.84 -12.31
CA GLU A 344 4.01 -28.29 -13.56
C GLU A 344 5.55 -28.33 -13.44
N LEU A 345 6.16 -27.31 -12.83
CA LEU A 345 7.62 -27.30 -12.58
C LEU A 345 8.04 -28.46 -11.68
N LYS A 346 7.27 -28.77 -10.64
CA LYS A 346 7.54 -29.91 -9.74
C LYS A 346 7.37 -31.25 -10.42
N ALA A 347 6.36 -31.40 -11.28
CA ALA A 347 6.09 -32.63 -12.02
C ALA A 347 7.14 -32.92 -13.10
N THR A 348 7.93 -31.91 -13.48
CA THR A 348 8.94 -31.99 -14.54
C THR A 348 10.37 -31.98 -13.97
N ASN A 349 11.09 -30.87 -14.07
CA ASN A 349 12.53 -30.80 -13.80
C ASN A 349 12.87 -30.40 -12.35
N HIS A 350 11.88 -29.98 -11.56
CA HIS A 350 12.11 -29.37 -10.24
C HIS A 350 11.33 -30.04 -9.08
N PRO A 351 11.40 -31.38 -8.89
CA PRO A 351 10.58 -32.09 -7.89
C PRO A 351 10.79 -31.63 -6.44
N GLN A 352 12.00 -31.15 -6.11
CA GLN A 352 12.35 -30.67 -4.77
C GLN A 352 12.08 -29.17 -4.55
N LEU A 353 11.62 -28.46 -5.58
CA LEU A 353 11.34 -27.02 -5.48
C LEU A 353 10.20 -26.74 -4.51
N LYS A 354 10.37 -25.69 -3.73
CA LYS A 354 9.39 -25.18 -2.77
C LYS A 354 8.85 -23.82 -3.21
N LEU A 355 7.66 -23.49 -2.71
CA LEU A 355 7.03 -22.19 -2.93
C LEU A 355 6.85 -21.47 -1.60
N VAL A 356 7.44 -20.28 -1.48
CA VAL A 356 7.25 -19.41 -0.33
C VAL A 356 6.35 -18.25 -0.74
N ILE A 357 5.20 -18.10 -0.10
CA ILE A 357 4.28 -16.99 -0.33
C ILE A 357 4.30 -16.10 0.91
N VAL A 358 4.61 -14.81 0.74
CA VAL A 358 4.59 -13.82 1.82
C VAL A 358 3.48 -12.82 1.59
N GLY A 359 2.52 -12.72 2.49
CA GLY A 359 1.44 -11.75 2.32
C GLY A 359 0.33 -11.82 3.34
N SER A 360 -0.59 -10.86 3.26
CA SER A 360 -1.83 -10.81 4.03
C SER A 360 -3.02 -11.25 3.20
N LEU A 361 -4.09 -11.71 3.84
CA LEU A 361 -5.34 -12.06 3.16
C LEU A 361 -6.04 -10.79 2.67
N GLY A 362 -6.30 -10.71 1.36
CA GLY A 362 -7.03 -9.62 0.72
C GLY A 362 -8.52 -9.92 0.61
N TRP A 363 -9.17 -9.39 -0.43
CA TRP A 363 -10.52 -9.80 -0.81
C TRP A 363 -10.48 -11.01 -1.75
N GLY A 364 -11.56 -11.79 -1.81
CA GLY A 364 -11.64 -12.94 -2.73
C GLY A 364 -10.60 -14.04 -2.47
N TYR A 365 -9.94 -14.05 -1.31
CA TYR A 365 -8.84 -14.96 -1.01
C TYR A 365 -9.27 -16.42 -0.79
N ALA A 366 -10.53 -16.67 -0.41
CA ALA A 366 -10.94 -17.98 0.07
C ALA A 366 -10.72 -19.11 -0.95
N PRO A 367 -11.09 -18.98 -2.24
CA PRO A 367 -10.78 -19.99 -3.25
C PRO A 367 -9.27 -20.20 -3.48
N ILE A 368 -8.46 -19.16 -3.28
CA ILE A 368 -7.00 -19.24 -3.43
C ILE A 368 -6.41 -20.07 -2.30
N ILE A 369 -6.85 -19.85 -1.06
CA ILE A 369 -6.39 -20.60 0.12
C ILE A 369 -6.81 -22.07 0.05
N GLU A 370 -7.97 -22.37 -0.53
CA GLU A 370 -8.38 -23.77 -0.78
C GLU A 370 -7.37 -24.50 -1.67
N LYS A 371 -6.81 -23.84 -2.70
CA LYS A 371 -5.71 -24.40 -3.51
C LYS A 371 -4.37 -24.51 -2.74
N PHE A 372 -4.09 -23.63 -1.77
CA PHE A 372 -2.84 -23.69 -0.99
C PHE A 372 -2.80 -24.89 -0.06
N THR A 373 -3.94 -25.29 0.49
CA THR A 373 -4.06 -26.28 1.57
C THR A 373 -3.38 -27.62 1.25
N PRO A 374 -3.64 -28.30 0.11
CA PRO A 374 -2.96 -29.56 -0.20
C PRO A 374 -1.44 -29.40 -0.35
N LEU A 375 -0.97 -28.29 -0.94
CA LEU A 375 0.46 -28.02 -1.15
C LEU A 375 1.18 -27.77 0.17
N ALA A 376 0.54 -27.04 1.08
CA ALA A 376 1.04 -26.82 2.44
C ALA A 376 1.08 -28.12 3.23
N ALA A 377 0.07 -28.98 3.09
CA ALA A 377 0.02 -30.29 3.75
C ALA A 377 1.12 -31.26 3.27
N ARG A 378 1.60 -31.12 2.03
CA ARG A 378 2.76 -31.85 1.50
C ARG A 378 4.12 -31.22 1.87
N GLY A 379 4.11 -30.03 2.47
CA GLY A 379 5.34 -29.26 2.73
C GLY A 379 5.98 -28.70 1.46
N ASP A 380 5.21 -28.50 0.40
CA ASP A 380 5.68 -27.90 -0.85
C ASP A 380 5.48 -26.39 -0.88
N LEU A 381 4.49 -25.89 -0.13
CA LEU A 381 4.16 -24.48 -0.04
C LEU A 381 4.22 -23.98 1.41
N PHE A 382 4.92 -22.88 1.63
CA PHE A 382 4.98 -22.15 2.89
C PHE A 382 4.31 -20.79 2.74
N PHE A 383 3.20 -20.57 3.46
CA PHE A 383 2.52 -19.27 3.49
C PHE A 383 2.89 -18.54 4.79
N LEU A 384 3.52 -17.37 4.65
CA LEU A 384 4.01 -16.54 5.74
C LEU A 384 3.26 -15.21 5.77
N SER A 385 2.85 -14.77 6.95
CA SER A 385 2.27 -13.44 7.19
C SER A 385 3.14 -12.63 8.14
N ASP A 386 2.99 -11.30 8.09
CA ASP A 386 3.66 -10.37 9.01
C ASP A 386 5.19 -10.58 9.08
N VAL A 387 5.81 -10.88 7.93
CA VAL A 387 7.26 -11.02 7.79
C VAL A 387 7.89 -9.63 7.82
N PRO A 388 8.74 -9.31 8.80
CA PRO A 388 9.43 -8.02 8.87
C PRO A 388 10.40 -7.83 7.71
N THR A 389 10.68 -6.57 7.33
CA THR A 389 11.53 -6.22 6.19
C THR A 389 12.91 -6.88 6.21
N ASN A 390 13.56 -6.96 7.37
CA ASN A 390 14.88 -7.58 7.52
C ASN A 390 14.88 -9.10 7.25
N GLU A 391 13.79 -9.81 7.56
CA GLU A 391 13.62 -11.22 7.21
C GLU A 391 13.20 -11.37 5.74
N LEU A 392 12.29 -10.53 5.26
CA LEU A 392 11.83 -10.55 3.87
C LEU A 392 12.98 -10.34 2.88
N ARG A 393 13.92 -9.45 3.21
CA ARG A 393 15.17 -9.24 2.45
C ARG A 393 15.97 -10.54 2.27
N ILE A 394 16.10 -11.34 3.33
CA ILE A 394 16.80 -12.63 3.28
C ILE A 394 16.02 -13.62 2.41
N LEU A 395 14.69 -13.63 2.50
CA LEU A 395 13.85 -14.46 1.65
C LEU A 395 13.99 -14.09 0.16
N TYR A 396 14.05 -12.81 -0.18
CA TYR A 396 14.29 -12.38 -1.56
C TYR A 396 15.69 -12.76 -2.06
N GLN A 397 16.73 -12.52 -1.24
CA GLN A 397 18.12 -12.73 -1.61
C GLN A 397 18.44 -14.20 -1.92
N HIS A 398 17.90 -15.13 -1.13
CA HIS A 398 18.18 -16.57 -1.29
C HIS A 398 17.16 -17.32 -2.15
N ALA A 399 16.12 -16.64 -2.64
CA ALA A 399 15.18 -17.25 -3.56
C ALA A 399 15.87 -17.57 -4.90
N ALA A 400 15.48 -18.69 -5.50
CA ALA A 400 15.88 -19.02 -6.87
C ALA A 400 15.36 -17.97 -7.85
N ALA A 401 14.11 -17.54 -7.65
CA ALA A 401 13.52 -16.38 -8.29
C ALA A 401 12.37 -15.82 -7.42
N THR A 402 12.11 -14.53 -7.59
CA THR A 402 10.87 -13.87 -7.15
C THR A 402 9.89 -13.87 -8.32
N LEU A 403 8.74 -14.53 -8.18
CA LEU A 403 7.69 -14.52 -9.18
C LEU A 403 6.67 -13.41 -8.93
N CYS A 404 6.42 -12.62 -9.98
CA CYS A 404 5.42 -11.54 -10.00
C CYS A 404 4.33 -11.85 -11.06
N PRO A 405 3.36 -12.74 -10.78
CA PRO A 405 2.40 -13.26 -11.77
C PRO A 405 1.17 -12.35 -12.01
N SER A 406 1.14 -11.15 -11.42
CA SER A 406 -0.03 -10.27 -11.38
C SER A 406 -0.59 -9.98 -12.78
N VAL A 407 -1.93 -9.94 -12.91
CA VAL A 407 -2.62 -9.55 -14.16
C VAL A 407 -2.86 -8.03 -14.27
N GLY A 408 -2.61 -7.31 -13.18
CA GLY A 408 -2.57 -5.85 -13.16
C GLY A 408 -1.74 -5.38 -11.97
N GLU A 409 -1.04 -4.26 -12.13
CA GLU A 409 -0.28 -3.57 -11.09
C GLU A 409 -0.36 -2.06 -11.26
N GLY A 410 -0.03 -1.32 -10.20
CA GLY A 410 0.26 0.11 -10.28
C GLY A 410 1.77 0.39 -10.40
N PHE A 411 2.59 -0.41 -9.70
CA PHE A 411 4.05 -0.24 -9.64
C PHE A 411 4.83 -1.56 -9.62
N GLY A 412 4.51 -2.51 -8.72
CA GLY A 412 5.28 -3.76 -8.62
C GLY A 412 6.42 -3.71 -7.59
N TYR A 413 6.12 -3.34 -6.35
CA TYR A 413 7.09 -3.36 -5.25
C TYR A 413 7.88 -4.68 -5.13
N PRO A 414 7.26 -5.88 -5.17
CA PRO A 414 7.97 -7.13 -4.90
C PRO A 414 9.20 -7.37 -5.80
N GLY A 415 9.09 -7.05 -7.09
CA GLY A 415 10.22 -7.23 -8.01
C GLY A 415 11.35 -6.26 -7.72
N ILE A 416 11.05 -4.97 -7.49
CA ILE A 416 12.11 -4.00 -7.18
C ILE A 416 12.76 -4.27 -5.82
N GLU A 417 11.97 -4.63 -4.81
CA GLU A 417 12.49 -5.05 -3.50
C GLU A 417 13.42 -6.27 -3.65
N ALA A 418 13.04 -7.26 -4.45
CA ALA A 418 13.89 -8.42 -4.73
C ALA A 418 15.19 -8.01 -5.44
N MET A 419 15.12 -7.16 -6.47
CA MET A 419 16.30 -6.65 -7.19
C MET A 419 17.27 -5.91 -6.26
N ARG A 420 16.76 -5.10 -5.33
CA ARG A 420 17.57 -4.44 -4.29
C ARG A 420 18.32 -5.42 -3.41
N CYS A 421 17.78 -6.61 -3.20
CA CYS A 421 18.37 -7.68 -2.39
C CYS A 421 19.26 -8.62 -3.21
N GLY A 422 19.57 -8.30 -4.48
CA GLY A 422 20.33 -9.18 -5.37
C GLY A 422 19.53 -10.40 -5.87
N GLY A 423 18.21 -10.42 -5.63
CA GLY A 423 17.30 -11.46 -6.05
C GLY A 423 17.01 -11.41 -7.56
N LEU A 424 16.72 -12.57 -8.13
CA LEU A 424 16.26 -12.70 -9.51
C LEU A 424 14.75 -12.43 -9.58
N VAL A 425 14.29 -11.76 -10.64
CA VAL A 425 12.87 -11.48 -10.87
C VAL A 425 12.41 -12.10 -12.18
N ILE A 426 11.26 -12.78 -12.13
CA ILE A 426 10.53 -13.27 -13.30
C ILE A 426 9.09 -12.79 -13.13
N ALA A 427 8.55 -12.09 -14.13
CA ALA A 427 7.33 -11.31 -13.98
C ALA A 427 6.35 -11.52 -15.13
N SER A 428 5.07 -11.24 -14.90
CA SER A 428 4.09 -11.20 -15.98
C SER A 428 4.40 -10.05 -16.97
N ASP A 429 4.12 -10.28 -18.24
CA ASP A 429 4.27 -9.31 -19.32
C ASP A 429 3.11 -8.30 -19.35
N ILE A 430 3.04 -7.48 -18.30
CA ILE A 430 2.09 -6.37 -18.20
C ILE A 430 2.84 -5.03 -18.36
N PRO A 431 2.16 -3.95 -18.81
CA PRO A 431 2.81 -2.68 -19.08
C PRO A 431 3.61 -2.11 -17.90
N VAL A 432 3.11 -2.26 -16.66
CA VAL A 432 3.80 -1.79 -15.46
C VAL A 432 5.07 -2.57 -15.19
N HIS A 433 5.08 -3.89 -15.34
CA HIS A 433 6.29 -4.67 -15.11
C HIS A 433 7.36 -4.34 -16.14
N ARG A 434 6.97 -4.17 -17.42
CA ARG A 434 7.91 -3.74 -18.48
C ARG A 434 8.50 -2.37 -18.20
N GLU A 435 7.70 -1.43 -17.68
CA GLU A 435 8.15 -0.10 -17.31
C GLU A 435 9.09 -0.11 -16.11
N ILE A 436 8.71 -0.81 -15.03
CA ILE A 436 9.39 -0.71 -13.74
C ILE A 436 10.59 -1.67 -13.65
N TYR A 437 10.46 -2.89 -14.16
CA TYR A 437 11.54 -3.89 -14.13
C TYR A 437 12.45 -3.81 -15.35
N GLY A 438 12.03 -3.14 -16.43
CA GLY A 438 12.86 -2.89 -17.61
C GLY A 438 13.41 -4.16 -18.23
N ASP A 439 14.71 -4.20 -18.50
CA ASP A 439 15.42 -5.36 -19.03
C ASP A 439 16.11 -6.22 -17.95
N ALA A 440 15.75 -6.00 -16.67
CA ALA A 440 16.28 -6.73 -15.51
C ALA A 440 15.41 -7.92 -15.07
N SER A 441 14.33 -8.22 -15.78
CA SER A 441 13.44 -9.35 -15.52
C SER A 441 13.23 -10.19 -16.76
N VAL A 442 12.94 -11.48 -16.55
CA VAL A 442 12.33 -12.32 -17.57
C VAL A 442 10.80 -12.14 -17.51
N TYR A 443 10.12 -12.27 -18.65
CA TYR A 443 8.69 -12.00 -18.76
C TYR A 443 7.91 -13.19 -19.33
N PHE A 444 6.70 -13.42 -18.83
CA PHE A 444 5.77 -14.45 -19.31
C PHE A 444 4.35 -13.90 -19.47
N ASP A 445 3.54 -14.49 -20.34
CA ASP A 445 2.11 -14.19 -20.43
C ASP A 445 1.38 -14.73 -19.17
N PRO A 446 0.71 -13.88 -18.36
CA PRO A 446 0.02 -14.31 -17.14
C PRO A 446 -1.21 -15.18 -17.37
N TYR A 447 -1.53 -15.50 -18.64
CA TYR A 447 -2.62 -16.40 -19.03
C TYR A 447 -2.13 -17.67 -19.72
N ASN A 448 -0.82 -17.84 -19.94
CA ASN A 448 -0.25 -19.00 -20.62
C ASN A 448 0.66 -19.79 -19.67
N ILE A 449 0.09 -20.82 -19.05
CA ILE A 449 0.78 -21.66 -18.06
C ILE A 449 1.99 -22.35 -18.70
N GLN A 450 1.82 -22.96 -19.88
CA GLN A 450 2.89 -23.73 -20.53
C GLN A 450 4.08 -22.85 -20.91
N GLN A 451 3.83 -21.65 -21.43
CA GLN A 451 4.89 -20.69 -21.73
C GLN A 451 5.60 -20.23 -20.44
N ALA A 452 4.86 -19.91 -19.39
CA ALA A 452 5.44 -19.50 -18.12
C ALA A 452 6.28 -20.61 -17.50
N THR A 453 5.78 -21.85 -17.45
CA THR A 453 6.52 -23.03 -16.98
C THR A 453 7.83 -23.17 -17.75
N HIS A 454 7.78 -23.12 -19.09
CA HIS A 454 8.98 -23.23 -19.93
C HIS A 454 10.02 -22.14 -19.64
N ILE A 455 9.58 -20.88 -19.57
CA ILE A 455 10.45 -19.73 -19.31
C ILE A 455 11.10 -19.83 -17.92
N ILE A 456 10.31 -20.21 -16.91
CA ILE A 456 10.79 -20.33 -15.53
C ILE A 456 11.77 -21.51 -15.44
N ASP A 457 11.45 -22.66 -16.01
CA ASP A 457 12.32 -23.84 -16.06
C ASP A 457 13.69 -23.52 -16.69
N GLN A 458 13.69 -22.87 -17.87
CA GLN A 458 14.91 -22.43 -18.53
C GLN A 458 15.74 -21.48 -17.67
N THR A 459 15.07 -20.56 -16.97
CA THR A 459 15.74 -19.57 -16.11
C THR A 459 16.34 -20.22 -14.86
N LEU A 460 15.66 -21.21 -14.28
CA LEU A 460 16.11 -21.89 -13.06
C LEU A 460 17.14 -23.01 -13.32
N THR A 461 17.32 -23.41 -14.58
CA THR A 461 18.26 -24.46 -14.97
C THR A 461 19.72 -24.03 -14.83
N THR A 462 20.54 -24.82 -14.14
CA THR A 462 21.95 -24.53 -13.82
C THR A 462 22.94 -24.85 -14.95
N LYS A 463 22.51 -24.84 -16.21
CA LYS A 463 23.45 -24.92 -17.35
C LYS A 463 24.18 -23.58 -17.46
N ASN A 464 25.41 -23.58 -17.99
CA ASN A 464 26.28 -22.40 -18.06
C ASN A 464 25.56 -21.14 -18.58
N ASP A 465 24.69 -21.27 -19.58
CA ASP A 465 23.95 -20.15 -20.17
C ASP A 465 22.91 -19.55 -19.20
N GLY A 466 22.26 -20.39 -18.39
CA GLY A 466 21.26 -19.96 -17.40
C GLY A 466 21.89 -19.20 -16.23
N GLU A 467 23.06 -19.63 -15.76
CA GLU A 467 23.79 -18.93 -14.70
C GLU A 467 24.30 -17.56 -15.18
N GLN A 468 24.82 -17.48 -16.42
CA GLN A 468 25.22 -16.21 -17.03
C GLN A 468 24.04 -15.24 -17.15
N LEU A 469 22.89 -15.73 -17.63
CA LEU A 469 21.66 -14.92 -17.71
C LEU A 469 21.22 -14.43 -16.32
N CYS A 470 21.20 -15.30 -15.32
CA CYS A 470 20.82 -14.93 -13.95
C CYS A 470 21.74 -13.84 -13.38
N ASN A 471 23.05 -13.96 -13.57
CA ASN A 471 24.02 -12.97 -13.11
C ASN A 471 23.88 -11.63 -13.85
N LEU A 472 23.62 -11.67 -15.16
CA LEU A 472 23.32 -10.48 -15.95
C LEU A 472 22.06 -9.77 -15.42
N LEU A 473 20.96 -10.51 -15.21
CA LEU A 473 19.69 -9.96 -14.73
C LEU A 473 19.81 -9.38 -13.31
N ARG A 474 20.54 -10.05 -12.40
CA ARG A 474 20.81 -9.50 -11.06
C ARG A 474 21.58 -8.18 -11.12
N ASN A 475 22.60 -8.09 -11.98
CA ASN A 475 23.37 -6.86 -12.17
C ASN A 475 22.50 -5.73 -12.73
N LYS A 476 21.68 -6.01 -13.75
CA LYS A 476 20.70 -5.04 -14.26
C LYS A 476 19.69 -4.64 -13.19
N GLY A 477 19.23 -5.58 -12.38
CA GLY A 477 18.30 -5.35 -11.29
C GLY A 477 18.82 -4.36 -10.27
N ARG A 478 20.11 -4.44 -9.90
CA ARG A 478 20.76 -3.43 -9.03
C ARG A 478 20.69 -2.03 -9.63
N CYS A 479 20.96 -1.88 -10.94
CA CYS A 479 20.89 -0.60 -11.63
C CYS A 479 19.44 -0.07 -11.72
N VAL A 480 18.50 -0.91 -12.18
CA VAL A 480 17.09 -0.55 -12.34
C VAL A 480 16.47 -0.15 -11.01
N SER A 481 16.70 -0.94 -9.95
CA SER A 481 16.17 -0.67 -8.62
C SER A 481 16.71 0.63 -8.00
N GLY A 482 17.92 1.06 -8.38
CA GLY A 482 18.52 2.33 -7.96
C GLY A 482 17.73 3.57 -8.39
N ASN A 483 16.99 3.48 -9.51
CA ASN A 483 16.18 4.60 -10.02
C ASN A 483 14.97 4.96 -9.13
N PHE A 484 14.63 4.07 -8.19
CA PHE A 484 13.49 4.20 -7.29
C PHE A 484 13.91 4.52 -5.85
N LEU A 485 15.19 4.82 -5.61
CA LEU A 485 15.66 5.34 -4.33
C LEU A 485 15.21 6.79 -4.12
N LYS A 486 15.23 7.23 -2.86
CA LYS A 486 14.68 8.54 -2.47
C LYS A 486 15.35 9.70 -3.20
N GLU A 487 16.65 9.62 -3.46
CA GLU A 487 17.43 10.66 -4.15
C GLU A 487 16.87 10.94 -5.55
N SER A 488 16.57 9.87 -6.31
CA SER A 488 16.03 9.95 -7.66
C SER A 488 14.58 10.42 -7.68
N VAL A 489 13.77 10.00 -6.70
CA VAL A 489 12.33 10.31 -6.64
C VAL A 489 12.07 11.71 -6.07
N LEU A 490 12.86 12.19 -5.11
CA LEU A 490 12.68 13.51 -4.51
C LEU A 490 12.91 14.66 -5.51
N ILE A 491 13.83 14.50 -6.46
CA ILE A 491 14.05 15.48 -7.54
C ILE A 491 12.80 15.66 -8.40
N GLN A 492 12.08 14.56 -8.67
CA GLN A 492 10.83 14.58 -9.43
C GLN A 492 9.73 15.35 -8.64
N TRP A 493 9.63 15.11 -7.33
CA TRP A 493 8.71 15.85 -6.46
C TRP A 493 9.01 17.34 -6.39
N GLN A 494 10.27 17.74 -6.23
CA GLN A 494 10.68 19.14 -6.24
C GLN A 494 10.27 19.83 -7.53
N THR A 495 10.63 19.23 -8.67
CA THR A 495 10.28 19.73 -10.02
C THR A 495 8.77 19.88 -10.18
N PHE A 496 8.00 18.92 -9.67
CA PHE A 496 6.54 18.94 -9.74
C PHE A 496 5.93 20.06 -8.88
N PHE A 497 6.37 20.23 -7.64
CA PHE A 497 5.89 21.33 -6.80
C PHE A 497 6.21 22.70 -7.40
N GLU A 498 7.39 22.87 -7.98
CA GLU A 498 7.78 24.09 -8.68
C GLU A 498 6.92 24.36 -9.91
N LYS A 499 6.64 23.32 -10.72
CA LYS A 499 5.72 23.41 -11.87
C LYS A 499 4.36 23.93 -11.42
N ILE A 500 3.75 23.30 -10.41
CA ILE A 500 2.44 23.73 -9.89
C ILE A 500 2.52 25.15 -9.33
N ALA A 501 3.59 25.50 -8.61
CA ALA A 501 3.80 26.83 -8.06
C ALA A 501 3.91 27.92 -9.13
N LYS A 502 4.47 27.63 -10.30
CA LYS A 502 4.53 28.55 -11.44
C LYS A 502 3.17 28.70 -12.13
N THR A 503 2.40 27.62 -12.26
CA THR A 503 1.11 27.62 -12.96
C THR A 503 -0.05 28.24 -12.17
N THR A 504 0.02 28.25 -10.84
CA THR A 504 -1.06 28.79 -9.99
C THR A 504 -0.71 30.12 -9.30
N LYS A 505 0.36 30.80 -9.75
CA LYS A 505 0.53 32.24 -9.50
C LYS A 505 -0.40 32.99 -10.43
#